data_AF-A0A519QF96-F1
#
_entry.id   AF-A0A519QF96-F1
#
_cell.length_a   1.000
_cell.length_b   1.000
_cell.length_c   1.000
_cell.angle_alpha   90.00
_cell.angle_beta   90.00
_cell.angle_gamma   90.00
#
_symmetry.space_group_name_H-M   'P 1'
#
loop_
_entity.id
_entity.type
_entity.pdbx_description
1 polymer ?
#
loop_
_entity_poly.entity_id
_entity_poly.type
_entity_poly.pdbx_seq_one_letter_code
_entity_poly.pdbx_strand_id
1 'polypeptide(L)'
;MSIVIEPIKPLIGGRVTVDKAHLTDPEVIAAIRAALEERGVLVFPEIDLSDDEQLALTDALGGRGNYNQRVPGSDVSAKDVYKITLDRSVNNEPDYVLGTFFWHVDGATMDLPLPKATLLSARTLSDAGGATEFANLYAAYDGLSTEDKRLYEGMRVIHTVEASVRPVFAVPSQERLDRWRAIAHAMEHPLVWTHADGRKSLLLGSHADGIVGMPNPHGRALLWRLQQWAAQPDFVYTHHWQVGDLVLWNNQGLMHRVVPYTDTGRVMHRTTLAGHEKPGQVAAEGSFERLLEVG
;
A
#
# COMPACT_ATOMS: atom_id res chain seq x y z
N MET A 1 -22.60 9.57 -21.29
CA MET A 1 -21.89 9.16 -20.07
C MET A 1 -20.42 9.41 -20.33
N SER A 2 -19.80 10.28 -19.54
CA SER A 2 -18.42 10.76 -19.71
C SER A 2 -17.36 9.73 -19.27
N ILE A 3 -17.76 8.73 -18.47
CA ILE A 3 -16.90 7.67 -17.95
C ILE A 3 -17.58 6.30 -18.05
N VAL A 4 -16.80 5.27 -18.39
CA VAL A 4 -17.20 3.86 -18.37
C VAL A 4 -16.21 3.09 -17.49
N ILE A 5 -16.72 2.25 -16.58
CA ILE A 5 -15.89 1.44 -15.68
C ILE A 5 -16.32 -0.02 -15.81
N GLU A 6 -15.42 -0.85 -16.30
CA GLU A 6 -15.67 -2.28 -16.53
C GLU A 6 -14.92 -3.13 -15.52
N PRO A 7 -15.54 -4.14 -14.90
CA PRO A 7 -14.85 -5.00 -13.94
C PRO A 7 -13.73 -5.80 -14.63
N ILE A 8 -12.54 -5.83 -14.01
CA ILE A 8 -11.40 -6.64 -14.47
C ILE A 8 -11.51 -8.05 -13.88
N LYS A 9 -11.80 -8.15 -12.58
CA LYS A 9 -12.13 -9.40 -11.87
C LYS A 9 -13.36 -9.21 -11.00
N PRO A 10 -14.04 -10.31 -10.59
CA PRO A 10 -15.24 -10.21 -9.77
C PRO A 10 -15.04 -9.43 -8.47
N LEU A 11 -13.90 -9.60 -7.80
CA LEU A 11 -13.63 -9.05 -6.46
C LEU A 11 -12.63 -7.90 -6.45
N ILE A 12 -12.01 -7.54 -7.57
CA ILE A 12 -10.96 -6.52 -7.60
C ILE A 12 -10.77 -5.97 -9.01
N GLY A 13 -10.50 -4.68 -9.12
CA GLY A 13 -10.11 -4.05 -10.39
C GLY A 13 -11.28 -3.59 -11.23
N GLY A 14 -11.19 -2.34 -11.70
CA GLY A 14 -12.03 -1.76 -12.73
C GLY A 14 -11.17 -1.09 -13.80
N ARG A 15 -11.46 -1.35 -15.08
CA ARG A 15 -10.87 -0.67 -16.21
C ARG A 15 -11.70 0.56 -16.53
N VAL A 16 -11.08 1.74 -16.46
CA VAL A 16 -11.72 3.03 -16.66
C VAL A 16 -11.46 3.52 -18.07
N THR A 17 -12.51 3.92 -18.77
CA THR A 17 -12.46 4.63 -20.05
C THR A 17 -13.12 6.00 -19.86
N VAL A 18 -12.35 7.06 -20.04
CA VAL A 18 -12.78 8.46 -19.84
C VAL A 18 -11.90 9.36 -20.70
N ASP A 19 -12.46 10.43 -21.25
CA ASP A 19 -11.65 11.47 -21.88
C ASP A 19 -10.88 12.24 -20.78
N LYS A 20 -9.57 12.36 -20.96
CA LYS A 20 -8.69 13.09 -20.06
C LYS A 20 -9.18 14.51 -19.75
N ALA A 21 -9.84 15.18 -20.71
CA ALA A 21 -10.40 16.52 -20.52
C ALA A 21 -11.51 16.58 -19.45
N HIS A 22 -12.19 15.46 -19.20
CA HIS A 22 -13.31 15.34 -18.25
C HIS A 22 -12.90 14.70 -16.91
N LEU A 23 -11.62 14.38 -16.73
CA LEU A 23 -11.15 13.57 -15.60
C LEU A 23 -11.38 14.23 -14.23
N THR A 24 -11.45 15.56 -14.21
CA THR A 24 -11.71 16.36 -13.00
C THR A 24 -13.15 16.84 -12.90
N ASP A 25 -14.04 16.43 -13.81
CA ASP A 25 -15.45 16.82 -13.75
C ASP A 25 -16.11 16.20 -12.50
N PRO A 26 -16.97 16.94 -11.77
CA PRO A 26 -17.51 16.48 -10.48
C PRO A 26 -18.21 15.11 -10.54
N GLU A 27 -18.94 14.85 -11.63
CA GLU A 27 -19.61 13.57 -11.88
C GLU A 27 -18.64 12.41 -12.12
N VAL A 28 -17.53 12.67 -12.83
CA VAL A 28 -16.47 11.69 -13.09
C VAL A 28 -15.73 11.37 -11.80
N ILE A 29 -15.39 12.40 -11.02
CA ILE A 29 -14.77 12.24 -9.70
C ILE A 29 -15.66 11.43 -8.75
N ALA A 30 -16.96 11.71 -8.72
CA ALA A 30 -17.90 10.94 -7.92
C ALA A 30 -17.95 9.46 -8.34
N ALA A 31 -17.95 9.19 -9.65
CA ALA A 31 -17.91 7.83 -10.19
C ALA A 31 -16.59 7.11 -9.85
N ILE A 32 -15.44 7.78 -9.97
CA ILE A 32 -14.13 7.23 -9.61
C ILE A 32 -14.09 6.89 -8.11
N ARG A 33 -14.54 7.79 -7.22
CA ARG A 33 -14.57 7.53 -5.78
C ARG A 33 -15.45 6.32 -5.45
N ALA A 34 -16.66 6.25 -5.99
CA ALA A 34 -17.57 5.13 -5.76
C ALA A 34 -16.97 3.81 -6.25
N ALA A 35 -16.42 3.80 -7.47
CA ALA A 35 -15.80 2.61 -8.04
C ALA A 35 -14.51 2.20 -7.29
N LEU A 36 -13.76 3.14 -6.73
CA LEU A 36 -12.59 2.84 -5.93
C LEU A 36 -12.95 2.12 -4.62
N GLU A 37 -14.04 2.52 -3.95
CA GLU A 37 -14.52 1.80 -2.76
C GLU A 37 -15.00 0.39 -3.11
N GLU A 38 -15.70 0.23 -4.24
CA GLU A 38 -16.26 -1.04 -4.68
C GLU A 38 -15.17 -2.02 -5.18
N ARG A 39 -14.25 -1.52 -6.02
CA ARG A 39 -13.32 -2.36 -6.79
C ARG A 39 -11.91 -2.38 -6.24
N GLY A 40 -11.56 -1.47 -5.34
CA GLY A 40 -10.24 -1.34 -4.73
C GLY A 40 -9.15 -0.80 -5.67
N VAL A 41 -9.10 -1.25 -6.93
CA VAL A 41 -8.12 -0.84 -7.95
C VAL A 41 -8.85 -0.32 -9.18
N LEU A 42 -8.41 0.81 -9.72
CA LEU A 42 -8.87 1.38 -10.97
C LEU A 42 -7.69 1.60 -11.91
N VAL A 43 -7.80 1.10 -13.14
CA VAL A 43 -6.79 1.21 -14.18
C VAL A 43 -7.30 2.16 -15.24
N PHE A 44 -6.51 3.18 -15.57
CA PHE A 44 -6.76 4.15 -16.64
C PHE A 44 -5.70 3.89 -17.73
N PRO A 45 -6.01 3.05 -18.73
CA PRO A 45 -5.03 2.62 -19.71
C PRO A 45 -4.56 3.80 -20.56
N GLU A 46 -3.24 3.97 -20.67
CA GLU A 46 -2.57 4.94 -21.55
C GLU A 46 -3.18 6.36 -21.53
N ILE A 47 -3.69 6.79 -20.37
CA ILE A 47 -4.32 8.12 -20.20
C ILE A 47 -3.29 9.25 -20.27
N ASP A 48 -2.01 8.93 -20.09
CA ASP A 48 -0.85 9.81 -20.27
C ASP A 48 -0.97 11.15 -19.53
N LEU A 49 -1.24 11.10 -18.22
CA LEU A 49 -1.30 12.31 -17.40
C LEU A 49 0.09 12.91 -17.23
N SER A 50 0.23 14.22 -17.40
CA SER A 50 1.39 14.96 -16.88
C SER A 50 1.36 14.99 -15.34
N ASP A 51 2.47 15.40 -14.73
CA ASP A 51 2.56 15.52 -13.26
C ASP A 51 1.55 16.51 -12.71
N ASP A 52 1.35 17.65 -13.38
CA ASP A 52 0.40 18.68 -12.94
C ASP A 52 -1.06 18.18 -13.05
N GLU A 53 -1.38 17.35 -14.05
CA GLU A 53 -2.70 16.74 -14.21
C GLU A 53 -2.96 15.62 -13.18
N GLN A 54 -1.95 14.77 -12.90
CA GLN A 54 -2.05 13.76 -11.84
C GLN A 54 -2.24 14.40 -10.47
N LEU A 55 -1.55 15.51 -10.21
CA LEU A 55 -1.73 16.32 -9.00
C LEU A 55 -3.13 16.93 -8.93
N ALA A 56 -3.65 17.50 -10.02
CA ALA A 56 -5.00 18.04 -10.09
C ALA A 56 -6.08 16.96 -9.85
N LEU A 57 -5.91 15.76 -10.42
CA LEU A 57 -6.78 14.63 -10.15
C LEU A 57 -6.73 14.21 -8.68
N THR A 58 -5.54 14.16 -8.08
CA THR A 58 -5.36 13.83 -6.66
C THR A 58 -6.11 14.83 -5.76
N ASP A 59 -6.03 16.13 -6.07
CA ASP A 59 -6.76 17.16 -5.34
C ASP A 59 -8.27 17.01 -5.48
N ALA A 60 -8.76 16.82 -6.72
CA ALA A 60 -10.18 16.63 -6.99
C ALA A 60 -10.75 15.39 -6.27
N LEU A 61 -9.96 14.33 -6.12
CA LEU A 61 -10.35 13.10 -5.41
C LEU A 61 -10.43 13.24 -3.89
N GLY A 62 -9.90 14.31 -3.29
CA GLY A 62 -9.98 14.50 -1.83
C GLY A 62 -8.76 15.16 -1.19
N GLY A 63 -7.80 15.62 -1.98
CA GLY A 63 -6.63 16.35 -1.49
C GLY A 63 -5.38 15.48 -1.36
N ARG A 64 -4.22 16.08 -1.62
CA ARG A 64 -2.92 15.42 -1.48
C ARG A 64 -2.60 15.13 -0.01
N GLY A 65 -2.08 13.94 0.25
CA GLY A 65 -1.48 13.58 1.52
C GLY A 65 0.04 13.75 1.48
N ASN A 66 0.60 14.52 2.40
CA ASN A 66 2.04 14.70 2.50
C ASN A 66 2.69 13.63 3.40
N TYR A 67 2.72 12.40 2.90
CA TYR A 67 3.28 11.26 3.62
C TYR A 67 4.78 11.05 3.35
N ASN A 68 5.32 11.72 2.34
CA ASN A 68 6.72 11.56 1.92
C ASN A 68 7.71 12.46 2.68
N GLN A 69 7.25 13.56 3.31
CA GLN A 69 8.11 14.50 4.06
C GLN A 69 8.86 13.89 5.27
N ARG A 70 8.48 12.69 5.70
CA ARG A 70 9.13 11.97 6.81
C ARG A 70 9.99 10.79 6.34
N VAL A 71 10.06 10.53 5.04
CA VAL A 71 10.98 9.52 4.49
C VAL A 71 12.35 10.19 4.34
N PRO A 72 13.41 9.66 4.97
CA PRO A 72 14.77 10.17 4.76
C PRO A 72 15.07 10.29 3.26
N GLY A 73 15.65 11.42 2.83
CA GLY A 73 16.03 11.63 1.44
C GLY A 73 14.92 12.12 0.49
N SER A 74 13.69 12.36 0.98
CA SER A 74 12.67 13.05 0.18
C SER A 74 13.13 14.48 -0.15
N ASP A 75 13.17 14.82 -1.44
CA ASP A 75 13.36 16.21 -1.86
C ASP A 75 12.13 17.03 -1.46
N VAL A 76 12.27 17.83 -0.42
CA VAL A 76 11.20 18.71 0.10
C VAL A 76 10.82 19.81 -0.91
N SER A 77 11.63 20.00 -1.95
CA SER A 77 11.38 20.92 -3.06
C SER A 77 10.69 20.28 -4.27
N ALA A 78 10.63 18.95 -4.31
CA ALA A 78 9.90 18.26 -5.37
C ALA A 78 8.40 18.60 -5.23
N LYS A 79 7.78 19.01 -6.35
CA LYS A 79 6.32 18.95 -6.52
C LYS A 79 5.83 17.64 -5.90
N ASP A 80 4.66 17.59 -5.25
CA ASP A 80 4.15 16.45 -4.43
C ASP A 80 4.04 15.07 -5.13
N VAL A 81 4.72 14.88 -6.27
CA VAL A 81 4.99 13.66 -7.01
C VAL A 81 6.30 13.02 -6.53
N TYR A 82 6.20 11.82 -5.97
CA TYR A 82 7.33 10.98 -5.59
C TYR A 82 7.76 10.06 -6.73
N LYS A 83 9.05 10.06 -7.07
CA LYS A 83 9.62 9.20 -8.13
C LYS A 83 10.05 7.85 -7.56
N ILE A 84 9.43 6.77 -8.04
CA ILE A 84 9.79 5.41 -7.67
C ILE A 84 10.70 4.84 -8.77
N THR A 85 11.96 4.60 -8.41
CA THR A 85 12.98 4.02 -9.29
C THR A 85 14.09 3.38 -8.44
N LEU A 86 14.81 2.41 -9.04
CA LEU A 86 16.03 1.84 -8.47
C LEU A 86 17.28 2.71 -8.75
N ASP A 87 17.16 3.75 -9.58
CA ASP A 87 18.24 4.69 -9.83
C ASP A 87 18.55 5.50 -8.57
N ARG A 88 19.70 5.21 -7.95
CA ARG A 88 20.16 5.87 -6.73
C ARG A 88 20.50 7.35 -6.89
N SER A 89 20.70 7.83 -8.12
CA SER A 89 20.87 9.26 -8.40
C SER A 89 19.56 10.05 -8.30
N VAL A 90 18.42 9.35 -8.41
CA VAL A 90 17.07 9.93 -8.34
C VAL A 90 16.39 9.62 -7.01
N ASN A 91 16.61 8.42 -6.46
CA ASN A 91 16.06 7.98 -5.18
C ASN A 91 17.17 7.39 -4.28
N ASN A 92 17.52 8.11 -3.22
CA ASN A 92 18.63 7.77 -2.33
C ASN A 92 18.28 6.72 -1.25
N GLU A 93 17.08 6.13 -1.26
CA GLU A 93 16.65 5.10 -0.29
C GLU A 93 16.35 3.74 -0.95
N PRO A 94 17.38 3.01 -1.43
CA PRO A 94 17.18 1.76 -2.14
C PRO A 94 16.52 0.68 -1.27
N ASP A 95 16.72 0.69 0.05
CA ASP A 95 16.17 -0.34 0.95
C ASP A 95 14.64 -0.32 0.99
N TYR A 96 14.04 0.88 0.98
CA TYR A 96 12.59 1.06 1.00
C TYR A 96 11.97 0.63 -0.33
N VAL A 97 12.62 0.97 -1.45
CA VAL A 97 12.21 0.51 -2.78
C VAL A 97 12.28 -1.02 -2.87
N LEU A 98 13.32 -1.65 -2.33
CA LEU A 98 13.41 -3.12 -2.25
C LEU A 98 12.33 -3.73 -1.35
N GLY A 99 11.90 -3.04 -0.29
CA GLY A 99 10.77 -3.42 0.54
C GLY A 99 9.45 -3.56 -0.23
N THR A 100 9.28 -2.77 -1.32
CA THR A 100 8.07 -2.83 -2.16
C THR A 100 7.91 -4.14 -2.95
N PHE A 101 8.95 -4.99 -3.00
CA PHE A 101 8.86 -6.33 -3.59
C PHE A 101 8.01 -7.29 -2.74
N PHE A 102 7.74 -6.93 -1.49
CA PHE A 102 6.94 -7.72 -0.57
C PHE A 102 5.57 -7.08 -0.39
N TRP A 103 4.54 -7.91 -0.18
CA TRP A 103 3.17 -7.43 0.02
C TRP A 103 3.10 -6.45 1.17
N HIS A 104 2.62 -5.24 0.92
CA HIS A 104 2.57 -4.18 1.93
C HIS A 104 1.36 -3.26 1.74
N VAL A 105 1.07 -2.51 2.79
CA VAL A 105 0.08 -1.43 2.82
C VAL A 105 0.83 -0.13 3.05
N ASP A 106 0.63 0.87 2.18
CA ASP A 106 1.24 2.18 2.34
C ASP A 106 0.74 2.86 3.62
N GLY A 107 1.66 3.43 4.40
CA GLY A 107 1.34 4.19 5.61
C GLY A 107 1.06 3.36 6.88
N ALA A 108 1.17 2.04 6.84
CA ALA A 108 0.90 1.15 7.98
C ALA A 108 1.87 1.31 9.18
N THR A 109 2.93 2.10 9.04
CA THR A 109 3.89 2.42 10.13
C THR A 109 3.86 3.90 10.52
N MET A 110 2.88 4.66 10.04
CA MET A 110 2.80 6.10 10.26
C MET A 110 1.81 6.43 11.38
N ASP A 111 2.17 7.37 12.25
CA ASP A 111 1.27 7.92 13.27
C ASP A 111 0.32 9.00 12.70
N LEU A 112 -0.35 8.67 11.60
CA LEU A 112 -1.27 9.54 10.86
C LEU A 112 -2.45 8.70 10.34
N PRO A 113 -3.57 9.32 9.94
CA PRO A 113 -4.56 8.62 9.14
C PRO A 113 -3.92 7.91 7.94
N LEU A 114 -4.22 6.63 7.78
CA LEU A 114 -3.62 5.80 6.73
C LEU A 114 -4.08 6.34 5.37
N PRO A 115 -3.16 6.57 4.40
CA PRO A 115 -3.48 7.14 3.10
C PRO A 115 -4.73 6.51 2.49
N LYS A 116 -5.62 7.30 1.89
CA LYS A 116 -6.83 6.73 1.29
C LYS A 116 -6.47 5.89 0.07
N ALA A 117 -5.62 6.45 -0.79
CA ALA A 117 -5.27 5.83 -2.05
C ALA A 117 -3.89 6.27 -2.54
N THR A 118 -3.32 5.47 -3.43
CA THR A 118 -2.12 5.83 -4.18
C THR A 118 -2.48 5.91 -5.66
N LEU A 119 -1.99 6.95 -6.33
CA LEU A 119 -2.02 7.11 -7.78
C LEU A 119 -0.60 6.91 -8.31
N LEU A 120 -0.42 6.02 -9.28
CA LEU A 120 0.87 5.72 -9.85
C LEU A 120 0.80 5.71 -11.38
N SER A 121 1.61 6.57 -12.00
CA SER A 121 1.75 6.65 -13.46
C SER A 121 3.05 6.02 -13.94
N ALA A 122 2.97 5.26 -15.02
CA ALA A 122 4.15 4.70 -15.70
C ALA A 122 4.78 5.72 -16.64
N ARG A 123 6.06 6.08 -16.40
CA ARG A 123 6.83 6.96 -17.31
C ARG A 123 7.74 6.13 -18.20
N THR A 124 8.50 5.25 -17.58
CA THR A 124 9.36 4.27 -18.25
C THR A 124 9.27 2.95 -17.50
N LEU A 125 9.38 1.86 -18.23
CA LEU A 125 9.23 0.50 -17.70
C LEU A 125 10.57 -0.20 -17.65
N SER A 126 10.63 -1.23 -16.82
CA SER A 126 11.69 -2.22 -16.82
C SER A 126 11.57 -3.14 -18.03
N ASP A 127 12.69 -3.66 -18.53
CA ASP A 127 12.71 -4.63 -19.63
C ASP A 127 12.03 -5.96 -19.23
N ALA A 128 12.11 -6.33 -17.95
CA ALA A 128 11.50 -7.52 -17.38
C ALA A 128 11.07 -7.30 -15.92
N GLY A 129 9.96 -7.93 -15.51
CA GLY A 129 9.37 -7.74 -14.19
C GLY A 129 8.61 -6.41 -14.07
N GLY A 130 8.48 -5.87 -12.86
CA GLY A 130 7.94 -4.52 -12.64
C GLY A 130 6.41 -4.38 -12.72
N ALA A 131 5.69 -5.48 -13.01
CA ALA A 131 4.24 -5.57 -12.84
C ALA A 131 3.85 -5.32 -11.38
N THR A 132 2.67 -4.77 -11.13
CA THR A 132 2.18 -4.54 -9.77
C THR A 132 1.06 -5.51 -9.45
N GLU A 133 1.17 -6.21 -8.34
CA GLU A 133 0.13 -7.08 -7.81
C GLU A 133 -0.61 -6.39 -6.67
N PHE A 134 -1.92 -6.58 -6.63
CA PHE A 134 -2.84 -6.02 -5.62
C PHE A 134 -3.69 -7.15 -5.05
N ALA A 135 -3.90 -7.17 -3.74
CA ALA A 135 -4.71 -8.17 -3.06
C ALA A 135 -5.82 -7.52 -2.22
N ASN A 136 -7.08 -7.89 -2.49
CA ASN A 136 -8.26 -7.35 -1.80
C ASN A 136 -8.39 -7.92 -0.39
N LEU A 137 -8.06 -7.10 0.61
CA LEU A 137 -8.12 -7.47 2.03
C LEU A 137 -9.55 -7.44 2.60
N TYR A 138 -10.49 -6.75 1.95
CA TYR A 138 -11.92 -6.89 2.26
C TYR A 138 -12.42 -8.27 1.82
N ALA A 139 -12.17 -8.64 0.57
CA ALA A 139 -12.58 -9.93 0.03
C ALA A 139 -11.90 -11.11 0.77
N ALA A 140 -10.61 -10.96 1.10
CA ALA A 140 -9.90 -11.95 1.89
C ALA A 140 -10.50 -12.11 3.29
N TYR A 141 -10.93 -11.01 3.95
CA TYR A 141 -11.66 -11.09 5.21
C TYR A 141 -13.02 -11.78 5.03
N ASP A 142 -13.79 -11.39 4.02
CA ASP A 142 -15.12 -11.94 3.75
C ASP A 142 -15.08 -13.45 3.48
N GLY A 143 -14.02 -13.93 2.84
CA GLY A 143 -13.79 -15.36 2.57
C GLY A 143 -13.39 -16.20 3.79
N LEU A 144 -13.05 -15.59 4.94
CA LEU A 144 -12.74 -16.33 6.16
C LEU A 144 -13.98 -17.07 6.71
N SER A 145 -13.72 -18.19 7.38
CA SER A 145 -14.76 -18.91 8.11
C SER A 145 -15.32 -18.06 9.26
N THR A 146 -16.55 -18.34 9.71
CA THR A 146 -17.13 -17.64 10.86
C THR A 146 -16.29 -17.81 12.14
N GLU A 147 -15.63 -18.96 12.29
CA GLU A 147 -14.72 -19.24 13.41
C GLU A 147 -13.47 -18.36 13.33
N ASP A 148 -12.81 -18.31 12.17
CA ASP A 148 -11.64 -17.47 11.95
C ASP A 148 -11.95 -15.99 12.14
N LYS A 149 -13.10 -15.51 11.64
CA LYS A 149 -13.55 -14.12 11.85
C LYS A 149 -13.67 -13.81 13.35
N ARG A 150 -14.28 -14.70 14.14
CA ARG A 150 -14.39 -14.53 15.60
C ARG A 150 -13.03 -14.58 16.30
N LEU A 151 -12.14 -15.45 15.85
CA LEU A 151 -10.80 -15.60 16.41
C LEU A 151 -9.96 -14.33 16.20
N TYR A 152 -10.05 -13.71 15.02
CA TYR A 152 -9.19 -12.60 14.63
C TYR A 152 -9.71 -11.21 15.01
N GLU A 153 -11.02 -11.05 15.24
CA GLU A 153 -11.68 -9.76 15.52
C GLU A 153 -11.00 -8.93 16.61
N GLY A 154 -10.52 -9.57 17.69
CA GLY A 154 -9.88 -8.89 18.82
C GLY A 154 -8.36 -8.80 18.75
N MET A 155 -7.73 -9.38 17.72
CA MET A 155 -6.27 -9.44 17.64
C MET A 155 -5.68 -8.09 17.25
N ARG A 156 -4.54 -7.76 17.86
CA ARG A 156 -3.78 -6.54 17.57
C ARG A 156 -2.38 -6.89 17.09
N VAL A 157 -1.94 -6.18 16.07
CA VAL A 157 -0.72 -6.44 15.30
C VAL A 157 0.22 -5.26 15.47
N ILE A 158 1.49 -5.55 15.70
CA ILE A 158 2.55 -4.53 15.70
C ILE A 158 3.12 -4.41 14.29
N HIS A 159 3.16 -3.19 13.77
CA HIS A 159 3.71 -2.85 12.46
C HIS A 159 4.99 -2.02 12.62
N THR A 160 6.07 -2.44 11.99
CA THR A 160 7.38 -1.78 12.08
C THR A 160 8.03 -1.59 10.70
N VAL A 161 8.87 -0.56 10.58
CA VAL A 161 9.72 -0.38 9.38
C VAL A 161 10.75 -1.50 9.29
N GLU A 162 11.28 -1.97 10.42
CA GLU A 162 12.21 -3.10 10.46
C GLU A 162 11.63 -4.35 9.79
N ALA A 163 10.37 -4.69 10.07
CA ALA A 163 9.73 -5.86 9.49
C ALA A 163 9.59 -5.78 7.97
N SER A 164 9.32 -4.60 7.40
CA SER A 164 9.07 -4.48 5.95
C SER A 164 10.31 -4.70 5.08
N VAL A 165 11.49 -4.46 5.64
CA VAL A 165 12.78 -4.62 4.97
C VAL A 165 13.53 -5.87 5.44
N ARG A 166 13.07 -6.56 6.49
CA ARG A 166 13.65 -7.83 6.97
C ARG A 166 13.81 -8.89 5.86
N PRO A 167 12.85 -9.06 4.93
CA PRO A 167 13.01 -10.03 3.83
C PRO A 167 14.11 -9.66 2.82
N VAL A 168 14.52 -8.39 2.77
CA VAL A 168 15.60 -7.90 1.89
C VAL A 168 16.97 -8.25 2.48
N PHE A 169 17.10 -8.21 3.80
CA PHE A 169 18.37 -8.40 4.51
C PHE A 169 18.26 -9.53 5.54
N ALA A 170 18.77 -10.71 5.18
CA ALA A 170 18.74 -11.88 6.06
C ALA A 170 19.44 -11.65 7.41
N VAL A 171 20.54 -10.87 7.42
CA VAL A 171 21.29 -10.50 8.63
C VAL A 171 21.67 -9.01 8.53
N PRO A 172 20.83 -8.08 9.01
CA PRO A 172 21.13 -6.66 8.99
C PRO A 172 22.21 -6.30 10.06
N SER A 173 23.03 -5.29 9.78
CA SER A 173 23.95 -4.73 10.79
C SER A 173 23.18 -3.97 11.88
N GLN A 174 23.80 -3.80 13.06
CA GLN A 174 23.18 -3.03 14.15
C GLN A 174 22.87 -1.59 13.73
N GLU A 175 23.79 -0.91 13.05
CA GLU A 175 23.58 0.44 12.52
C GLU A 175 22.35 0.53 11.61
N ARG A 176 22.12 -0.51 10.79
CA ARG A 176 20.97 -0.57 9.89
C ARG A 176 19.66 -0.77 10.65
N LEU A 177 19.66 -1.64 11.67
CA LEU A 177 18.52 -1.82 12.57
C LEU A 177 18.18 -0.52 13.30
N ASP A 178 19.18 0.15 13.87
CA ASP A 178 18.99 1.40 14.61
C ASP A 178 18.42 2.49 13.69
N ARG A 179 18.95 2.61 12.47
CA ARG A 179 18.40 3.52 11.45
C ARG A 179 16.94 3.21 11.15
N TRP A 180 16.57 1.95 10.91
CA TRP A 180 15.18 1.60 10.60
C TRP A 180 14.22 1.87 11.76
N ARG A 181 14.65 1.59 12.99
CA ARG A 181 13.87 1.87 14.21
C ARG A 181 13.70 3.37 14.47
N ALA A 182 14.62 4.19 13.99
CA ALA A 182 14.54 5.64 14.10
C ALA A 182 13.62 6.30 13.04
N ILE A 183 13.25 5.59 11.96
CA ILE A 183 12.40 6.15 10.89
C ILE A 183 10.97 6.43 11.39
N ALA A 184 10.39 5.48 12.13
CA ALA A 184 9.04 5.60 12.65
C ALA A 184 8.87 4.75 13.91
N HIS A 185 7.95 5.18 14.78
CA HIS A 185 7.52 4.38 15.92
C HIS A 185 6.85 3.08 15.45
N ALA A 186 6.96 2.04 16.26
CA ALA A 186 6.14 0.84 16.09
C ALA A 186 4.66 1.22 16.27
N MET A 187 3.82 0.80 15.34
CA MET A 187 2.38 1.05 15.37
C MET A 187 1.63 -0.20 15.79
N GLU A 188 0.58 -0.06 16.58
CA GLU A 188 -0.31 -1.14 16.99
C GLU A 188 -1.66 -0.95 16.29
N HIS A 189 -2.00 -1.86 15.40
CA HIS A 189 -3.21 -1.85 14.59
C HIS A 189 -4.07 -3.09 14.86
N PRO A 190 -5.39 -3.06 14.61
CA PRO A 190 -6.19 -4.27 14.65
C PRO A 190 -5.83 -5.17 13.47
N LEU A 191 -5.84 -6.49 13.67
CA LEU A 191 -5.71 -7.44 12.56
C LEU A 191 -6.93 -7.35 11.62
N VAL A 192 -8.11 -7.17 12.22
CA VAL A 192 -9.39 -6.92 11.52
C VAL A 192 -9.75 -5.45 11.73
N TRP A 193 -9.54 -4.63 10.70
CA TRP A 193 -9.90 -3.22 10.74
C TRP A 193 -11.37 -3.06 10.36
N THR A 194 -12.18 -2.54 11.28
CA THR A 194 -13.53 -2.05 11.00
C THR A 194 -13.46 -0.59 10.55
N HIS A 195 -13.84 -0.34 9.31
CA HIS A 195 -13.81 0.97 8.66
C HIS A 195 -14.98 1.84 9.10
N ALA A 196 -14.88 3.16 8.89
CA ALA A 196 -15.93 4.10 9.25
C ALA A 196 -17.29 3.82 8.56
N ASP A 197 -17.27 3.17 7.39
CA ASP A 197 -18.47 2.74 6.65
C ASP A 197 -19.06 1.39 7.14
N GLY A 198 -18.43 0.76 8.13
CA GLY A 198 -18.82 -0.51 8.72
C GLY A 198 -18.27 -1.76 8.01
N ARG A 199 -17.58 -1.62 6.87
CA ARG A 199 -16.88 -2.73 6.23
C ARG A 199 -15.71 -3.18 7.08
N LYS A 200 -15.28 -4.41 6.87
CA LYS A 200 -14.11 -4.98 7.56
C LYS A 200 -13.08 -5.48 6.56
N SER A 201 -11.81 -5.20 6.83
CA SER A 201 -10.69 -5.74 6.09
C SER A 201 -9.66 -6.34 7.04
N LEU A 202 -8.84 -7.24 6.52
CA LEU A 202 -7.56 -7.51 7.17
C LEU A 202 -6.65 -6.29 7.05
N LEU A 203 -5.76 -6.08 8.02
CA LEU A 203 -4.66 -5.11 7.95
C LEU A 203 -3.35 -5.85 8.22
N LEU A 204 -2.71 -6.28 7.14
CA LEU A 204 -1.50 -7.12 7.16
C LEU A 204 -0.57 -6.77 6.01
N GLY A 205 0.65 -7.31 6.05
CA GLY A 205 1.70 -7.09 5.05
C GLY A 205 3.07 -7.27 5.68
N SER A 206 4.13 -6.98 4.93
CA SER A 206 5.52 -7.13 5.37
C SER A 206 5.85 -6.30 6.61
N HIS A 207 5.13 -5.19 6.84
CA HIS A 207 5.25 -4.39 8.05
C HIS A 207 4.80 -5.12 9.32
N ALA A 208 3.91 -6.12 9.22
CA ALA A 208 3.35 -6.82 10.38
C ALA A 208 4.41 -7.72 11.04
N ASP A 209 4.89 -7.31 12.22
CA ASP A 209 6.05 -7.89 12.89
C ASP A 209 5.66 -8.95 13.93
N GLY A 210 4.48 -8.82 14.53
CA GLY A 210 3.97 -9.75 15.54
C GLY A 210 2.58 -9.40 16.05
N ILE A 211 2.01 -10.30 16.86
CA ILE A 211 0.66 -10.16 17.44
C ILE A 211 0.80 -9.93 18.94
N VAL A 212 0.11 -8.91 19.44
CA VAL A 212 0.10 -8.54 20.87
C VAL A 212 -0.40 -9.71 21.70
N GLY A 213 0.35 -10.07 22.76
CA GLY A 213 0.00 -11.17 23.66
C GLY A 213 0.32 -12.57 23.12
N MET A 214 0.96 -12.69 21.95
CA MET A 214 1.42 -13.98 21.40
C MET A 214 2.95 -14.07 21.40
N PRO A 215 3.55 -15.25 21.64
CA PRO A 215 4.97 -15.47 21.37
C PRO A 215 5.31 -15.11 19.92
N ASN A 216 6.41 -14.40 19.72
CA ASN A 216 6.77 -13.85 18.42
C ASN A 216 6.76 -14.89 17.27
N PRO A 217 7.36 -16.10 17.43
CA PRO A 217 7.32 -17.11 16.37
C PRO A 217 5.90 -17.53 15.98
N HIS A 218 4.99 -17.65 16.95
CA HIS A 218 3.59 -18.00 16.70
C HIS A 218 2.83 -16.86 16.01
N GLY A 219 3.03 -15.63 16.48
CA GLY A 219 2.44 -14.44 15.86
C GLY A 219 2.85 -14.29 14.40
N ARG A 220 4.16 -14.38 14.12
CA ARG A 220 4.70 -14.29 12.75
C ARG A 220 4.21 -15.43 11.85
N ALA A 221 4.12 -16.66 12.37
CA ALA A 221 3.58 -17.78 11.60
C ALA A 221 2.10 -17.56 11.21
N LEU A 222 1.29 -17.02 12.13
CA LEU A 222 -0.11 -16.67 11.84
C LEU A 222 -0.20 -15.54 10.82
N LEU A 223 0.55 -14.46 10.99
CA LEU A 223 0.60 -13.34 10.04
C LEU A 223 1.01 -13.80 8.64
N TRP A 224 2.04 -14.64 8.55
CA TRP A 224 2.47 -15.22 7.28
C TRP A 224 1.35 -16.06 6.63
N ARG A 225 0.68 -16.95 7.39
CA ARG A 225 -0.45 -17.73 6.88
C ARG A 225 -1.56 -16.84 6.35
N LEU A 226 -1.93 -15.79 7.07
CA LEU A 226 -2.98 -14.85 6.65
C LEU A 226 -2.58 -14.04 5.42
N GLN A 227 -1.31 -13.67 5.31
CA GLN A 227 -0.78 -13.03 4.11
C GLN A 227 -0.84 -13.98 2.90
N GLN A 228 -0.51 -15.27 3.06
CA GLN A 228 -0.65 -16.26 1.98
C GLN A 228 -2.13 -16.48 1.61
N TRP A 229 -3.03 -16.50 2.59
CA TRP A 229 -4.48 -16.55 2.36
C TRP A 229 -4.95 -15.35 1.52
N ALA A 230 -4.58 -14.14 1.93
CA ALA A 230 -4.98 -12.93 1.23
C ALA A 230 -4.32 -12.80 -0.16
N ALA A 231 -3.18 -13.45 -0.40
CA ALA A 231 -2.49 -13.48 -1.69
C ALA A 231 -2.99 -14.57 -2.65
N GLN A 232 -4.10 -15.26 -2.34
CA GLN A 232 -4.67 -16.25 -3.24
C GLN A 232 -5.19 -15.62 -4.55
N PRO A 233 -5.17 -16.35 -5.68
CA PRO A 233 -5.56 -15.82 -6.98
C PRO A 233 -6.96 -15.20 -7.02
N ASP A 234 -7.91 -15.66 -6.21
CA ASP A 234 -9.27 -15.12 -6.19
C ASP A 234 -9.35 -13.68 -5.68
N PHE A 235 -8.41 -13.28 -4.82
CA PHE A 235 -8.34 -11.93 -4.23
C PHE A 235 -7.34 -11.01 -4.93
N VAL A 236 -6.50 -11.56 -5.82
CA VAL A 236 -5.36 -10.85 -6.42
C VAL A 236 -5.64 -10.39 -7.85
N TYR A 237 -5.23 -9.18 -8.18
CA TYR A 237 -5.11 -8.66 -9.54
C TYR A 237 -3.65 -8.28 -9.84
N THR A 238 -3.14 -8.69 -10.99
CA THR A 238 -1.81 -8.33 -11.47
C THR A 238 -1.95 -7.37 -12.65
N HIS A 239 -1.48 -6.14 -12.46
CA HIS A 239 -1.42 -5.14 -13.52
C HIS A 239 -0.07 -5.19 -14.23
N HIS A 240 -0.12 -5.47 -15.53
CA HIS A 240 1.01 -5.40 -16.43
C HIS A 240 1.01 -4.03 -17.09
N TRP A 241 1.96 -3.19 -16.69
CA TRP A 241 2.02 -1.79 -17.09
C TRP A 241 2.29 -1.61 -18.59
N GLN A 242 1.64 -0.61 -19.18
CA GLN A 242 2.08 0.09 -20.38
C GLN A 242 2.54 1.50 -20.02
N VAL A 243 3.40 2.10 -20.84
CA VAL A 243 3.80 3.51 -20.66
C VAL A 243 2.56 4.38 -20.85
N GLY A 244 2.35 5.35 -19.94
CA GLY A 244 1.17 6.21 -19.95
C GLY A 244 -0.01 5.68 -19.14
N ASP A 245 0.03 4.43 -18.67
CA ASP A 245 -0.96 3.93 -17.72
C ASP A 245 -0.93 4.72 -16.41
N LEU A 246 -2.12 4.94 -15.85
CA LEU A 246 -2.32 5.35 -14.46
C LEU A 246 -3.09 4.24 -13.73
N VAL A 247 -2.59 3.85 -12.55
CA VAL A 247 -3.33 2.98 -11.63
C VAL A 247 -3.59 3.72 -10.32
N LEU A 248 -4.84 3.71 -9.89
CA LEU A 248 -5.33 4.24 -8.63
C LEU A 248 -5.79 3.08 -7.75
N TRP A 249 -5.30 2.96 -6.52
CA TRP A 249 -5.73 1.90 -5.61
C TRP A 249 -5.96 2.39 -4.18
N ASN A 250 -6.94 1.79 -3.51
CA ASN A 250 -7.33 2.06 -2.13
C ASN A 250 -6.37 1.37 -1.14
N ASN A 251 -5.55 2.14 -0.42
CA ASN A 251 -4.59 1.58 0.53
C ASN A 251 -5.26 1.03 1.80
N GLN A 252 -6.47 1.49 2.15
CA GLN A 252 -7.11 1.13 3.41
C GLN A 252 -7.60 -0.33 3.45
N GLY A 253 -7.75 -0.98 2.29
CA GLY A 253 -8.10 -2.41 2.22
C GLY A 253 -7.47 -3.18 1.08
N LEU A 254 -6.31 -2.72 0.60
CA LEU A 254 -5.45 -3.47 -0.30
C LEU A 254 -4.04 -3.54 0.25
N MET A 255 -3.43 -4.71 0.14
CA MET A 255 -1.98 -4.80 0.08
C MET A 255 -1.53 -4.92 -1.37
N HIS A 256 -0.33 -4.46 -1.66
CA HIS A 256 0.25 -4.53 -3.00
C HIS A 256 1.74 -4.85 -2.94
N ARG A 257 2.30 -5.29 -4.07
CA ARG A 257 3.74 -5.46 -4.26
C ARG A 257 4.10 -5.25 -5.72
N VAL A 258 5.33 -4.86 -5.98
CA VAL A 258 5.88 -4.91 -7.34
C VAL A 258 6.61 -6.23 -7.55
N VAL A 259 6.36 -6.88 -8.68
CA VAL A 259 7.11 -8.06 -9.11
C VAL A 259 8.57 -7.65 -9.29
N PRO A 260 9.55 -8.38 -8.71
CA PRO A 260 10.96 -7.99 -8.76
C PRO A 260 11.45 -7.66 -10.16
N TYR A 261 12.23 -6.58 -10.26
CA TYR A 261 12.92 -6.11 -11.45
C TYR A 261 14.32 -5.63 -11.03
N THR A 262 15.24 -5.50 -11.99
CA THR A 262 16.66 -5.25 -11.69
C THR A 262 17.25 -4.04 -12.38
N ASP A 263 16.66 -3.55 -13.45
CA ASP A 263 17.14 -2.35 -14.13
C ASP A 263 16.75 -1.08 -13.37
N THR A 264 17.54 -0.03 -13.61
CA THR A 264 17.32 1.32 -13.05
C THR A 264 16.50 2.20 -14.01
N GLY A 265 16.10 1.68 -15.17
CA GLY A 265 15.39 2.44 -16.21
C GLY A 265 13.91 2.64 -15.91
N ARG A 266 13.32 1.82 -15.04
CA ARG A 266 11.95 1.97 -14.59
C ARG A 266 11.76 3.23 -13.72
N VAL A 267 10.85 4.11 -14.14
CA VAL A 267 10.47 5.32 -13.42
C VAL A 267 8.96 5.41 -13.35
N MET A 268 8.44 5.45 -12.12
CA MET A 268 7.02 5.65 -11.85
C MET A 268 6.80 6.92 -11.05
N HIS A 269 5.70 7.62 -11.33
CA HIS A 269 5.36 8.88 -10.65
C HIS A 269 4.16 8.66 -9.73
N ARG A 270 4.41 8.82 -8.43
CA ARG A 270 3.43 8.56 -7.37
C ARG A 270 2.88 9.86 -6.79
N THR A 271 1.57 9.96 -6.67
CA THR A 271 0.92 10.91 -5.75
C THR A 271 0.06 10.12 -4.76
N THR A 272 -0.19 10.72 -3.59
CA THR A 272 -0.89 10.04 -2.50
C THR A 272 -2.13 10.84 -2.14
N LEU A 273 -3.28 10.17 -2.12
CA LEU A 273 -4.55 10.73 -1.67
C LEU A 273 -4.61 10.68 -0.14
N ALA A 274 -4.93 11.81 0.49
CA ALA A 274 -5.02 11.91 1.94
C ALA A 274 -6.06 10.95 2.52
N GLY A 275 -5.69 10.30 3.62
CA GLY A 275 -6.61 9.51 4.44
C GLY A 275 -7.25 10.33 5.55
N HIS A 276 -8.40 9.87 6.02
CA HIS A 276 -9.10 10.46 7.17
C HIS A 276 -9.31 9.50 8.33
N GLU A 277 -9.03 8.21 8.13
CA GLU A 277 -9.23 7.17 9.13
C GLU A 277 -7.88 6.64 9.64
N LYS A 278 -7.77 6.48 10.96
CA LYS A 278 -6.58 5.96 11.62
C LYS A 278 -6.92 4.59 12.23
N PRO A 279 -6.30 3.48 11.76
CA PRO A 279 -6.66 2.14 12.22
C PRO A 279 -6.26 1.84 13.67
N GLY A 280 -5.23 2.51 14.18
CA GLY A 280 -4.72 2.24 15.52
C GLY A 280 -3.88 3.37 16.09
N GLN A 281 -2.88 3.01 16.88
CA GLN A 281 -2.12 3.94 17.72
C GLN A 281 -0.65 3.54 17.79
N VAL A 282 0.20 4.42 18.28
CA VAL A 282 1.59 4.08 18.60
C VAL A 282 1.60 2.94 19.62
N ALA A 283 2.44 1.93 19.40
CA ALA A 283 2.58 0.80 20.31
C ALA A 283 3.18 1.27 21.65
N ALA A 284 2.71 0.70 22.76
CA ALA A 284 3.33 0.93 24.06
C ALA A 284 4.79 0.42 24.07
N GLU A 285 5.69 1.14 24.74
CA GLU A 285 7.14 0.87 24.75
C GLU A 285 7.48 -0.62 25.01
N GLY A 286 6.83 -1.26 25.99
CA GLY A 286 7.06 -2.67 26.30
C GLY A 286 6.39 -3.70 25.37
N SER A 287 5.48 -3.30 24.48
CA SER A 287 4.87 -4.22 23.50
C SER A 287 5.84 -4.54 22.36
N PHE A 288 6.64 -3.55 21.94
CA PHE A 288 7.65 -3.73 20.90
C PHE A 288 8.90 -4.44 21.44
N GLU A 289 9.35 -4.10 22.65
CA GLU A 289 10.52 -4.75 23.28
C GLU A 289 10.31 -6.27 23.44
N ARG A 290 9.12 -6.70 23.84
CA ARG A 290 8.74 -8.13 23.92
C ARG A 290 8.71 -8.85 22.57
N LEU A 291 8.62 -8.12 21.45
CA LEU A 291 8.79 -8.72 20.12
C LEU A 291 10.27 -8.89 19.76
N LEU A 292 11.15 -8.06 20.31
CA LEU A 292 12.59 -8.14 20.08
C LEU A 292 13.29 -9.16 20.99
N GLU A 293 12.65 -9.54 22.09
CA GLU A 293 13.07 -10.67 22.94
C GLU A 293 12.91 -11.98 22.16
N VAL A 294 13.98 -12.36 21.46
CA VAL A 294 14.12 -13.67 20.84
C VAL A 294 14.21 -14.70 21.96
N GLY A 295 13.24 -15.63 22.01
CA GLY A 295 13.43 -16.90 22.72
C GLY A 295 14.46 -17.76 22.02
#